data_AF-A0A820MV64-F1
#
_entry.id   AF-A0A820MV64-F1
#
_cell.length_a   1.000
_cell.length_b   1.000
_cell.length_c   1.000
_cell.angle_alpha   90.00
_cell.angle_beta   90.00
_cell.angle_gamma   90.00
#
_symmetry.space_group_name_H-M   'P 1'
#
loop_
_entity.id
_entity.type
_entity.pdbx_description
1 polymer ?
#
loop_
_entity_poly.entity_id
_entity_poly.type
_entity_poly.pdbx_seq_one_letter_code
_entity_poly.pdbx_strand_id
1 'polypeptide(L)'
;MSTPSESNNNTINTKSQPNTVSSTSLVLYTSYLQCLTPPPPPLPLTSSISLPSSPASFNEDKPIEKYYKKEKQILVEFDQIVKDIRFQLTEQLKCLEQRIDTQLSILAEIQEYFKRRADVELDYAKNLDNLHKQIGQKHRTQKARRESWILHSIYKLWDTIVQDTRTHVKYHTIMSDVCGKYMYDKFNEIAEDTRRMFAK
;
A
#
# COMPACT_ATOMS: atom_id res chain seq x y z
N MET A 1 -19.23 -44.70 -46.89
CA MET A 1 -20.48 -43.91 -46.94
C MET A 1 -20.85 -43.56 -45.51
N SER A 2 -20.96 -42.32 -45.05
CA SER A 2 -20.74 -41.00 -45.62
C SER A 2 -20.50 -40.03 -44.45
N THR A 3 -19.43 -39.26 -44.56
CA THR A 3 -19.17 -37.87 -44.16
C THR A 3 -19.62 -37.24 -42.81
N PRO A 4 -18.88 -36.21 -42.37
CA PRO A 4 -18.73 -35.80 -40.98
C PRO A 4 -19.51 -34.52 -40.64
N SER A 5 -19.63 -34.20 -39.34
CA SER A 5 -20.08 -32.90 -38.86
C SER A 5 -18.91 -32.11 -38.27
N GLU A 6 -18.68 -30.93 -38.87
CA GLU A 6 -17.76 -29.88 -38.46
C GLU A 6 -18.23 -29.16 -37.18
N SER A 7 -17.33 -28.32 -36.65
CA SER A 7 -17.48 -27.28 -35.60
C SER A 7 -16.67 -27.64 -34.34
N ASN A 8 -15.72 -26.84 -33.85
CA ASN A 8 -15.31 -25.50 -34.23
C ASN A 8 -13.94 -25.25 -33.60
N ASN A 9 -13.07 -24.55 -34.34
CA ASN A 9 -11.82 -24.01 -33.81
C ASN A 9 -12.13 -23.00 -32.71
N ASN A 10 -11.52 -23.16 -31.53
CA ASN A 10 -11.22 -22.03 -30.66
C ASN A 10 -9.76 -22.11 -30.23
N THR A 11 -8.91 -21.55 -31.10
CA THR A 11 -7.60 -21.05 -30.76
C THR A 11 -7.74 -20.09 -29.57
N ILE A 12 -7.27 -20.51 -28.39
CA ILE A 12 -7.10 -19.59 -27.25
C ILE A 12 -5.99 -18.63 -27.65
N ASN A 13 -6.41 -17.46 -28.11
CA ASN A 13 -5.56 -16.32 -28.36
C ASN A 13 -5.07 -15.80 -26.99
N THR A 14 -3.89 -16.22 -26.55
CA THR A 14 -3.19 -15.57 -25.44
C THR A 14 -2.66 -14.22 -25.93
N LYS A 15 -3.55 -13.25 -26.15
CA LYS A 15 -3.18 -11.85 -26.09
C LYS A 15 -2.89 -11.54 -24.63
N SER A 16 -1.62 -11.63 -24.27
CA SER A 16 -1.05 -10.93 -23.12
C SER A 16 -1.46 -9.45 -23.23
N GLN A 17 -2.47 -9.09 -22.43
CA GLN A 17 -2.80 -7.69 -22.18
C GLN A 17 -1.52 -7.00 -21.68
N PRO A 18 -1.12 -5.86 -22.25
CA PRO A 18 -0.03 -5.09 -21.67
C PRO A 18 -0.45 -4.71 -20.25
N ASN A 19 0.37 -5.05 -19.26
CA ASN A 19 0.20 -4.65 -17.86
C ASN A 19 -0.03 -3.14 -17.82
N THR A 20 -1.28 -2.72 -17.74
CA THR A 20 -1.63 -1.32 -17.51
C THR A 20 -1.40 -1.09 -16.03
N VAL A 21 -0.22 -0.54 -15.71
CA VAL A 21 0.07 -0.06 -14.37
C VAL A 21 -1.02 0.95 -14.01
N SER A 22 -1.84 0.64 -13.01
CA SER A 22 -2.91 1.51 -12.53
C SER A 22 -2.36 2.92 -12.34
N SER A 23 -3.08 3.94 -12.81
CA SER A 23 -2.64 5.35 -12.76
C SER A 23 -2.21 5.76 -11.33
N THR A 24 -2.86 5.19 -10.32
CA THR A 24 -2.50 5.36 -8.89
C THR A 24 -1.14 4.75 -8.55
N SER A 25 -0.80 3.59 -9.12
CA SER A 25 0.51 2.95 -8.93
C SER A 25 1.63 3.75 -9.60
N LEU A 26 1.37 4.41 -10.73
CA LEU A 26 2.33 5.32 -11.36
C LEU A 26 2.54 6.57 -10.51
N VAL A 27 1.48 7.15 -9.93
CA VAL A 27 1.55 8.34 -9.05
C VAL A 27 2.31 8.04 -7.76
N LEU A 28 2.05 6.89 -7.12
CA LEU A 28 2.77 6.47 -5.92
C LEU A 28 4.23 6.16 -6.23
N TYR A 29 4.51 5.53 -7.37
CA TYR A 29 5.88 5.26 -7.82
C TYR A 29 6.64 6.54 -8.18
N THR A 30 6.00 7.53 -8.82
CA THR A 30 6.62 8.84 -9.08
C THR A 30 6.85 9.62 -7.81
N SER A 31 5.91 9.63 -6.85
CA SER A 31 6.13 10.23 -5.52
C SER A 31 7.27 9.55 -4.75
N TYR A 32 7.33 8.22 -4.77
CA TYR A 32 8.40 7.45 -4.13
C TYR A 32 9.77 7.76 -4.74
N LEU A 33 9.87 7.84 -6.07
CA LEU A 33 11.12 8.21 -6.76
C LEU A 33 11.51 9.67 -6.52
N GLN A 34 10.56 10.60 -6.42
CA GLN A 34 10.82 12.01 -6.10
C GLN A 34 11.41 12.19 -4.67
N CYS A 35 11.09 11.28 -3.75
CA CYS A 35 11.69 11.26 -2.40
C CYS A 35 13.06 10.56 -2.34
N LEU A 36 13.40 9.74 -3.35
CA LEU A 36 14.67 9.01 -3.44
C LEU A 36 15.73 9.75 -4.27
N THR A 37 15.35 10.79 -5.01
CA THR A 37 16.35 11.66 -5.64
C THR A 37 17.11 12.39 -4.54
N PRO A 38 18.43 12.16 -4.39
CA PRO A 38 19.22 12.97 -3.47
C PRO A 38 19.06 14.44 -3.85
N PRO A 39 18.97 15.37 -2.88
CA PRO A 39 18.97 16.79 -3.20
C PRO A 39 20.14 17.09 -4.13
N PRO A 40 19.94 17.89 -5.19
CA PRO A 40 21.01 18.21 -6.13
C PRO A 40 22.21 18.72 -5.32
N PRO A 41 23.43 18.20 -5.59
CA PRO A 41 24.61 18.62 -4.84
C PRO A 41 24.75 20.14 -4.92
N PRO A 42 25.17 20.81 -3.83
CA PRO A 42 25.41 22.24 -3.88
C PRO A 42 26.38 22.54 -5.01
N LEU A 43 25.99 23.47 -5.90
CA LEU A 43 26.82 23.89 -7.03
C LEU A 43 28.21 24.28 -6.51
N PRO A 44 29.29 23.88 -7.20
CA PRO A 44 30.64 24.19 -6.74
C PRO A 44 30.81 25.70 -6.64
N LEU A 45 31.32 26.16 -5.50
CA LEU A 45 31.81 27.54 -5.34
C LEU A 45 33.04 27.71 -6.25
N THR A 46 32.81 28.07 -7.51
CA THR A 46 33.89 28.42 -8.42
C THR A 46 34.34 29.84 -8.12
N SER A 47 35.32 29.97 -7.23
CA SER A 47 36.20 31.13 -7.26
C SER A 47 37.54 30.75 -6.63
N SER A 48 38.45 30.30 -7.48
CA SER A 48 39.89 30.29 -7.22
C SER A 48 40.31 31.74 -6.96
N ILE A 49 40.51 32.09 -5.69
CA ILE A 49 41.14 33.35 -5.29
C ILE A 49 42.64 33.16 -5.45
N SER A 50 43.18 33.59 -6.58
CA SER A 50 44.61 33.83 -6.73
C SER A 50 45.01 35.03 -5.85
N LEU A 51 45.97 34.83 -4.96
CA LEU A 51 46.62 35.92 -4.23
C LEU A 51 47.40 36.81 -5.24
N PRO A 52 47.22 38.14 -5.22
CA PRO A 52 48.14 39.03 -5.90
C PRO A 52 49.42 39.19 -5.08
N SER A 53 50.56 38.99 -5.72
CA SER A 53 51.90 39.26 -5.19
C SER A 53 52.30 40.73 -5.44
N SER A 54 52.85 41.34 -4.38
CA SER A 54 53.65 42.59 -4.32
C SER A 54 52.94 43.97 -4.36
N PRO A 55 53.52 44.99 -3.68
CA PRO A 55 52.78 46.13 -3.14
C PRO A 55 52.72 47.30 -4.14
N ALA A 56 51.51 47.69 -4.51
CA ALA A 56 51.26 48.94 -5.21
C ALA A 56 50.98 50.06 -4.18
N SER A 57 51.63 51.20 -4.42
CA SER A 57 51.64 52.42 -3.63
C SER A 57 50.27 52.89 -3.12
N PHE A 58 50.30 53.44 -1.92
CA PHE A 58 49.21 54.15 -1.24
C PHE A 58 48.64 55.26 -2.15
N ASN A 59 47.41 55.06 -2.62
CA ASN A 59 46.57 56.09 -3.24
C ASN A 59 45.34 56.24 -2.36
N GLU A 60 45.18 57.42 -1.76
CA GLU A 60 44.01 57.82 -0.99
C GLU A 60 42.75 57.86 -1.88
N ASP A 61 41.60 57.56 -1.25
CA ASP A 61 40.24 57.64 -1.77
C ASP A 61 39.78 56.62 -2.84
N LYS A 62 39.80 55.33 -2.48
CA LYS A 62 38.72 54.43 -2.94
C LYS A 62 37.46 54.76 -2.14
N PRO A 63 36.34 55.15 -2.79
CA PRO A 63 35.20 55.71 -2.09
C PRO A 63 34.62 54.69 -1.12
N ILE A 64 34.64 55.03 0.16
CA ILE A 64 34.01 54.33 1.28
C ILE A 64 32.59 53.83 0.92
N GLU A 65 31.88 54.60 0.08
CA GLU A 65 30.57 54.29 -0.47
C GLU A 65 30.48 52.98 -1.28
N LYS A 66 31.56 52.59 -1.97
CA LYS A 66 31.62 51.30 -2.70
C LYS A 66 31.61 50.11 -1.75
N TYR A 67 32.27 50.22 -0.59
CA TYR A 67 32.30 49.17 0.43
C TYR A 67 30.94 49.05 1.12
N TYR A 68 30.32 50.18 1.49
CA TYR A 68 28.96 50.18 2.03
C TYR A 68 27.93 49.58 1.08
N LYS A 69 28.04 49.85 -0.24
CA LYS A 69 27.16 49.25 -1.25
C LYS A 69 27.33 47.73 -1.33
N LYS A 70 28.57 47.22 -1.26
CA LYS A 70 28.87 45.79 -1.28
C LYS A 70 28.38 45.09 -0.02
N GLU A 71 28.57 45.70 1.14
CA GLU A 71 28.05 45.21 2.43
C GLU A 71 26.52 45.14 2.44
N LYS A 72 25.85 46.18 1.96
CA LYS A 72 24.39 46.18 1.79
C LYS A 72 23.92 45.08 0.83
N GLN A 73 24.66 44.84 -0.25
CA GLN A 73 24.36 43.76 -1.19
C GLN A 73 24.51 42.37 -0.54
N ILE A 74 25.57 42.15 0.25
CA ILE A 74 25.77 40.91 1.01
C ILE A 74 24.62 40.68 1.99
N LEU A 75 24.15 41.71 2.68
CA LEU A 75 23.01 41.60 3.60
C LEU A 75 21.71 41.23 2.87
N VAL A 76 21.48 41.77 1.67
CA VAL A 76 20.31 41.43 0.84
C VAL A 76 20.38 39.98 0.33
N GLU A 77 21.54 39.55 -0.16
CA GLU A 77 21.76 38.17 -0.62
C GLU A 77 21.61 37.18 0.55
N PHE A 78 22.13 37.52 1.73
CA PHE A 78 21.97 36.72 2.94
C PHE A 78 20.51 36.60 3.37
N ASP A 79 19.76 37.72 3.41
CA ASP A 79 18.33 37.72 3.73
C ASP A 79 17.51 36.88 2.72
N GLN A 80 17.88 36.93 1.44
CA GLN A 80 17.26 36.08 0.42
C GLN A 80 17.53 34.60 0.67
N ILE A 81 18.78 34.22 0.98
CA ILE A 81 19.14 32.83 1.33
C ILE A 81 18.34 32.36 2.55
N VAL A 82 18.22 33.19 3.59
CA VAL A 82 17.43 32.86 4.79
C VAL A 82 15.96 32.63 4.45
N LYS A 83 15.38 33.48 3.59
CA LYS A 83 13.99 33.32 3.11
C LYS A 83 13.81 32.02 2.32
N ASP A 84 14.76 31.70 1.44
CA ASP A 84 14.71 30.49 0.62
C ASP A 84 14.81 29.22 1.47
N ILE A 85 15.74 29.19 2.44
CA ILE A 85 15.85 28.08 3.41
C ILE A 85 14.56 27.91 4.20
N ARG A 86 14.00 29.02 4.72
CA ARG A 86 12.73 28.98 5.46
C ARG A 86 11.58 28.46 4.61
N PHE A 87 11.52 28.87 3.35
CA PHE A 87 10.53 28.37 2.39
C PHE A 87 10.69 26.85 2.17
N GLN A 88 11.91 26.37 1.90
CA GLN A 88 12.18 24.95 1.72
C GLN A 88 11.79 24.12 2.95
N LEU A 89 12.12 24.57 4.16
CA LEU A 89 11.73 23.90 5.40
C LEU A 89 10.21 23.85 5.59
N THR A 90 9.51 24.92 5.20
CA THR A 90 8.04 24.97 5.26
C THR A 90 7.41 23.96 4.29
N GLU A 91 7.91 23.88 3.07
CA GLU A 91 7.43 22.91 2.08
C GLU A 91 7.75 21.47 2.48
N GLN A 92 8.92 21.23 3.11
CA GLN A 92 9.26 19.93 3.67
C GLN A 92 8.28 19.49 4.77
N LEU A 93 7.89 20.40 5.68
CA LEU A 93 6.88 20.10 6.70
C LEU A 93 5.53 19.73 6.09
N LYS A 94 5.05 20.50 5.11
CA LYS A 94 3.80 20.18 4.37
C LYS A 94 3.86 18.82 3.68
N CYS A 95 5.00 18.49 3.07
CA CYS A 95 5.18 17.19 2.41
C CYS A 95 5.12 16.04 3.42
N LEU A 96 5.68 16.21 4.62
CA LEU A 96 5.60 15.22 5.69
C LEU A 96 4.16 15.04 6.20
N GLU A 97 3.41 16.13 6.39
CA GLU A 97 1.98 16.11 6.75
C GLU A 97 1.17 15.33 5.71
N GLN A 98 1.30 15.69 4.43
CA GLN A 98 0.59 15.03 3.33
C GLN A 98 0.90 13.52 3.25
N ARG A 99 2.16 13.14 3.52
CA ARG A 99 2.56 11.73 3.53
C ARG A 99 1.81 10.93 4.60
N ILE A 100 1.60 11.52 5.77
CA ILE A 100 0.88 10.87 6.88
C ILE A 100 -0.58 10.72 6.55
N ASP A 101 -1.23 11.78 6.05
CA ASP A 101 -2.64 11.72 5.64
C ASP A 101 -2.85 10.63 4.59
N THR A 102 -1.94 10.51 3.64
CA THR A 102 -1.95 9.45 2.63
C THR A 102 -1.82 8.07 3.27
N GLN A 103 -0.90 7.87 4.20
CA GLN A 103 -0.73 6.60 4.91
C GLN A 103 -1.98 6.24 5.73
N LEU A 104 -2.58 7.19 6.43
CA LEU A 104 -3.82 6.98 7.20
C LEU A 104 -5.00 6.64 6.29
N SER A 105 -5.11 7.29 5.13
CA SER A 105 -6.11 6.94 4.12
C SER A 105 -5.96 5.50 3.64
N ILE A 106 -4.73 5.08 3.32
CA ILE A 106 -4.45 3.69 2.89
C ILE A 106 -4.79 2.70 4.00
N LEU A 107 -4.43 2.98 5.26
CA LEU A 107 -4.76 2.13 6.40
C LEU A 107 -6.27 1.97 6.57
N ALA A 108 -7.04 3.04 6.40
CA ALA A 108 -8.50 3.00 6.46
C ALA A 108 -9.10 2.12 5.35
N GLU A 109 -8.59 2.22 4.11
CA GLU A 109 -9.02 1.36 3.01
C GLU A 109 -8.73 -0.12 3.28
N ILE A 110 -7.56 -0.44 3.84
CA ILE A 110 -7.19 -1.81 4.21
C ILE A 110 -8.10 -2.34 5.33
N GLN A 111 -8.40 -1.53 6.35
CA GLN A 111 -9.31 -1.91 7.42
C GLN A 111 -10.72 -2.24 6.88
N GLU A 112 -11.25 -1.40 5.98
CA GLU A 112 -12.55 -1.63 5.35
C GLU A 112 -12.54 -2.90 4.50
N TYR A 113 -11.44 -3.18 3.78
CA TYR A 113 -11.29 -4.43 3.04
C TYR A 113 -11.40 -5.65 3.97
N PHE A 114 -10.65 -5.66 5.09
CA PHE A 114 -10.66 -6.80 6.02
C PHE A 114 -12.02 -6.98 6.71
N LYS A 115 -12.72 -5.89 7.00
CA LYS A 115 -14.09 -5.93 7.50
C LYS A 115 -15.03 -6.61 6.51
N ARG A 116 -15.04 -6.16 5.25
CA ARG A 116 -15.86 -6.79 4.19
C ARG A 116 -15.46 -8.25 3.95
N ARG A 117 -14.16 -8.55 4.01
CA ARG A 117 -13.63 -9.91 3.88
C ARG A 117 -14.16 -10.80 5.01
N ALA A 118 -14.18 -10.30 6.25
CA ALA A 118 -14.71 -11.04 7.40
C ALA A 118 -16.20 -11.36 7.23
N ASP A 119 -17.01 -10.41 6.74
CA ASP A 119 -18.43 -10.63 6.47
C ASP A 119 -18.65 -11.72 5.42
N VAL A 120 -17.90 -11.68 4.31
CA VAL A 120 -17.96 -12.69 3.25
C VAL A 120 -17.60 -14.09 3.77
N GLU A 121 -16.52 -14.20 4.55
CA GLU A 121 -16.07 -15.46 5.14
C GLU A 121 -17.12 -16.02 6.13
N LEU A 122 -17.73 -15.15 6.93
CA LEU A 122 -18.78 -15.55 7.87
C LEU A 122 -20.03 -16.03 7.16
N ASP A 123 -20.47 -15.34 6.12
CA ASP A 123 -21.63 -15.75 5.33
C ASP A 123 -21.38 -17.05 4.58
N TYR A 124 -20.17 -17.25 4.07
CA TYR A 124 -19.79 -18.54 3.48
C TYR A 124 -19.81 -19.67 4.51
N ALA A 125 -19.29 -19.44 5.73
CA ALA A 125 -19.38 -20.39 6.83
C ALA A 125 -20.84 -20.75 7.18
N LYS A 126 -21.73 -19.77 7.27
CA LYS A 126 -23.18 -19.99 7.51
C LYS A 126 -23.83 -20.83 6.41
N ASN A 127 -23.50 -20.57 5.15
CA ASN A 127 -24.03 -21.32 4.01
C ASN A 127 -23.57 -22.79 4.03
N LEU A 128 -22.30 -23.04 4.34
CA LEU A 128 -21.76 -24.39 4.51
C LEU A 128 -22.38 -25.12 5.72
N ASP A 129 -22.61 -24.41 6.83
CA ASP A 129 -23.24 -25.00 8.02
C ASP A 129 -24.70 -25.40 7.74
N ASN A 130 -25.43 -24.56 7.00
CA ASN A 130 -26.78 -24.89 6.53
C ASN A 130 -26.76 -26.13 5.62
N LEU A 131 -25.83 -26.21 4.67
CA LEU A 131 -25.66 -27.38 3.79
C LEU A 131 -25.38 -28.66 4.60
N HIS A 132 -24.42 -28.60 5.53
CA HIS A 132 -24.09 -29.73 6.40
C HIS A 132 -25.31 -30.20 7.23
N LYS A 133 -26.05 -29.25 7.82
CA LYS A 133 -27.28 -29.52 8.59
C LYS A 133 -28.38 -30.17 7.74
N GLN A 134 -28.63 -29.65 6.54
CA GLN A 134 -29.64 -30.20 5.62
C GLN A 134 -29.30 -31.62 5.17
N ILE A 135 -28.03 -31.88 4.80
CA ILE A 135 -27.58 -33.22 4.43
C ILE A 135 -27.74 -34.18 5.61
N GLY A 136 -27.30 -33.76 6.81
CA GLY A 136 -27.44 -34.55 8.03
C GLY A 136 -28.89 -34.85 8.40
N GLN A 137 -29.80 -33.88 8.24
CA GLN A 137 -31.23 -34.08 8.46
C GLN A 137 -31.84 -35.08 7.48
N LYS A 138 -31.58 -34.90 6.17
CA LYS A 138 -32.01 -35.85 5.14
C LYS A 138 -31.51 -37.27 5.42
N HIS A 139 -30.25 -37.41 5.84
CA HIS A 139 -29.69 -38.70 6.20
C HIS A 139 -30.42 -39.34 7.39
N ARG A 140 -30.66 -38.59 8.47
CA ARG A 140 -31.41 -39.09 9.65
C ARG A 140 -32.82 -39.52 9.31
N THR A 141 -33.55 -38.75 8.50
CA THR A 141 -34.93 -39.09 8.10
C THR A 141 -35.06 -40.38 7.31
N GLN A 142 -33.99 -40.81 6.62
CA GLN A 142 -33.99 -42.02 5.79
C GLN A 142 -33.28 -43.21 6.46
N LYS A 143 -32.83 -43.05 7.72
CA LYS A 143 -32.00 -44.04 8.43
C LYS A 143 -32.64 -45.43 8.52
N ALA A 144 -33.95 -45.49 8.78
CA ALA A 144 -34.70 -46.76 8.86
C ALA A 144 -34.71 -47.56 7.55
N ARG A 145 -34.50 -46.92 6.39
CA ARG A 145 -34.43 -47.59 5.08
C ARG A 145 -32.99 -47.90 4.65
N ARG A 146 -32.00 -47.57 5.49
CA ARG A 146 -30.57 -47.51 5.14
C ARG A 146 -29.67 -48.16 6.20
N GLU A 147 -30.19 -49.11 6.97
CA GLU A 147 -29.47 -49.72 8.11
C GLU A 147 -28.15 -50.41 7.69
N SER A 148 -28.09 -50.97 6.47
CA SER A 148 -26.87 -51.59 5.94
C SER A 148 -25.84 -50.58 5.39
N TRP A 149 -26.17 -49.30 5.23
CA TRP A 149 -25.28 -48.31 4.61
C TRP A 149 -23.95 -48.19 5.32
N ILE A 150 -23.96 -48.23 6.65
CA ILE A 150 -22.76 -48.10 7.48
C ILE A 150 -21.68 -49.15 7.18
N LEU A 151 -22.06 -50.28 6.57
CA LEU A 151 -21.18 -51.38 6.18
C LEU A 151 -20.51 -51.17 4.82
N HIS A 152 -20.95 -50.18 4.03
CA HIS A 152 -20.46 -49.94 2.68
C HIS A 152 -19.32 -48.89 2.68
N SER A 153 -18.26 -49.12 1.91
CA SER A 153 -17.16 -48.15 1.75
C SER A 153 -17.62 -46.80 1.17
N ILE A 154 -18.63 -46.82 0.31
CA ILE A 154 -19.25 -45.61 -0.26
C ILE A 154 -19.87 -44.74 0.83
N TYR A 155 -20.44 -45.35 1.89
CA TYR A 155 -20.95 -44.60 3.03
C TYR A 155 -19.82 -43.90 3.79
N LYS A 156 -18.66 -44.54 3.94
CA LYS A 156 -17.49 -43.90 4.54
C LYS A 156 -17.01 -42.70 3.74
N LEU A 157 -16.97 -42.81 2.40
CA LEU A 157 -16.65 -41.68 1.53
C LEU A 157 -17.65 -40.53 1.71
N TRP A 158 -18.95 -40.84 1.73
CA TRP A 158 -20.00 -39.86 1.97
C TRP A 158 -19.81 -39.15 3.33
N ASP A 159 -19.60 -39.91 4.41
CA ASP A 159 -19.40 -39.36 5.75
C ASP A 159 -18.17 -38.44 5.78
N THR A 160 -17.06 -38.87 5.19
CA THR A 160 -15.85 -38.03 5.05
C THR A 160 -16.15 -36.70 4.37
N ILE A 161 -16.87 -36.69 3.24
CA ILE A 161 -17.21 -35.44 2.52
C ILE A 161 -18.11 -34.53 3.37
N VAL A 162 -19.06 -35.12 4.11
CA VAL A 162 -19.95 -34.37 5.00
C VAL A 162 -19.20 -33.78 6.20
N GLN A 163 -18.24 -34.51 6.77
CA GLN A 163 -17.36 -34.00 7.83
C GLN A 163 -16.35 -32.97 7.32
N ASP A 164 -15.87 -33.12 6.09
CA ASP A 164 -14.99 -32.16 5.45
C ASP A 164 -15.70 -30.80 5.27
N THR A 165 -16.97 -30.82 4.83
CA THR A 165 -17.82 -29.62 4.78
C THR A 165 -17.92 -28.94 6.15
N ARG A 166 -18.12 -29.72 7.23
CA ARG A 166 -18.16 -29.20 8.61
C ARG A 166 -16.81 -28.62 9.05
N THR A 167 -15.72 -29.20 8.58
CA THR A 167 -14.37 -28.70 8.84
C THR A 167 -14.15 -27.36 8.14
N HIS A 168 -14.59 -27.23 6.88
CA HIS A 168 -14.57 -25.96 6.16
C HIS A 168 -15.37 -24.85 6.84
N VAL A 169 -16.55 -25.14 7.43
CA VAL A 169 -17.30 -24.17 8.25
C VAL A 169 -16.40 -23.56 9.33
N LYS A 170 -15.63 -24.39 10.04
CA LYS A 170 -14.72 -23.93 11.10
C LYS A 170 -13.60 -23.06 10.55
N TYR A 171 -12.98 -23.47 9.44
CA TYR A 171 -11.91 -22.70 8.82
C TYR A 171 -12.39 -21.31 8.37
N HIS A 172 -13.55 -21.22 7.73
CA HIS A 172 -14.13 -19.94 7.30
C HIS A 172 -14.58 -19.07 8.49
N THR A 173 -15.08 -19.69 9.58
CA THR A 173 -15.38 -18.97 10.83
C THR A 173 -14.10 -18.37 11.43
N ILE A 174 -13.03 -19.16 11.55
CA ILE A 174 -11.73 -18.69 12.07
C ILE A 174 -11.16 -17.60 11.16
N MET A 175 -11.26 -17.76 9.83
CA MET A 175 -10.80 -16.75 8.89
C MET A 175 -11.56 -15.43 9.07
N SER A 176 -12.88 -15.49 9.25
CA SER A 176 -13.69 -14.32 9.57
C SER A 176 -13.22 -13.63 10.85
N ASP A 177 -12.98 -14.39 11.92
CA ASP A 177 -12.48 -13.84 13.19
C ASP A 177 -11.09 -13.20 13.04
N VAL A 178 -10.18 -13.83 12.30
CA VAL A 178 -8.84 -13.29 12.02
C VAL A 178 -8.95 -11.98 11.23
N CYS A 179 -9.75 -11.95 10.17
CA CYS A 179 -9.94 -10.74 9.36
C CYS A 179 -10.65 -9.62 10.13
N GLY A 180 -11.73 -9.95 10.83
CA GLY A 180 -12.63 -8.98 11.46
C GLY A 180 -12.11 -8.43 12.78
N LYS A 181 -11.33 -9.21 13.52
CA LYS A 181 -10.81 -8.82 14.84
C LYS A 181 -9.31 -8.60 14.80
N TYR A 182 -8.54 -9.64 14.54
CA TYR A 182 -7.07 -9.56 14.67
C TYR A 182 -6.45 -8.56 13.69
N MET A 183 -6.80 -8.66 12.40
CA MET A 183 -6.26 -7.75 11.39
C MET A 183 -6.75 -6.32 11.61
N TYR A 184 -8.03 -6.15 11.96
CA TYR A 184 -8.59 -4.83 12.28
C TYR A 184 -7.83 -4.15 13.44
N ASP A 185 -7.65 -4.86 14.56
CA ASP A 185 -6.93 -4.36 15.73
C ASP A 185 -5.49 -3.98 15.37
N LYS A 186 -4.80 -4.82 14.56
CA LYS A 186 -3.43 -4.56 14.11
C LYS A 186 -3.31 -3.31 13.25
N PHE A 187 -4.22 -3.11 12.29
CA PHE A 187 -4.20 -1.88 11.50
C PHE A 187 -4.59 -0.65 12.30
N ASN A 188 -5.47 -0.81 13.30
CA ASN A 188 -5.82 0.28 14.19
C ASN A 188 -4.61 0.71 15.04
N GLU A 189 -3.87 -0.24 15.61
CA GLU A 189 -2.60 0.00 16.32
C GLU A 189 -1.60 0.76 15.44
N ILE A 190 -1.39 0.30 14.21
CA ILE A 190 -0.50 0.97 13.24
C ILE A 190 -0.99 2.40 12.94
N ALA A 191 -2.30 2.61 12.78
CA ALA A 191 -2.86 3.94 12.52
C ALA A 191 -2.65 4.91 13.70
N GLU A 192 -2.80 4.42 14.94
CA GLU A 192 -2.50 5.20 16.14
C GLU A 192 -1.01 5.57 16.21
N ASP A 193 -0.12 4.61 15.93
CA ASP A 193 1.33 4.86 15.98
C ASP A 193 1.79 5.81 14.88
N THR A 194 1.23 5.71 13.67
CA THR A 194 1.45 6.68 12.59
C THR A 194 1.05 8.09 13.02
N ARG A 195 -0.08 8.25 13.72
CA ARG A 195 -0.50 9.55 14.26
C ARG A 195 0.43 10.05 15.36
N ARG A 196 0.90 9.17 16.24
CA ARG A 196 1.84 9.53 17.34
C ARG A 196 3.22 9.95 16.86
N MET A 197 3.72 9.37 15.76
CA MET A 197 5.05 9.74 15.23
C MET A 197 5.14 11.20 14.80
N PHE A 198 4.02 11.85 14.48
CA PHE A 198 3.98 13.25 14.06
C PHE A 198 3.54 14.23 15.15
N ALA A 199 2.88 13.72 16.20
CA ALA A 199 2.50 14.54 17.35
C ALA A 199 3.68 14.91 18.28
N LYS A 200 4.92 14.56 17.92
CA LYS A 200 6.16 14.82 18.67
C LYS A 200 7.07 15.74 17.88
#